data_AF-A0A816I0X4-F1
#
_entry.id   AF-A0A816I0X4-F1
#
_cell.length_a   1.000
_cell.length_b   1.000
_cell.length_c   1.000
_cell.angle_alpha   90.00
_cell.angle_beta   90.00
_cell.angle_gamma   90.00
#
_symmetry.space_group_name_H-M   'P 1'
#
loop_
_entity.id
_entity.type
_entity.pdbx_description
1 polymer ?
#
loop_
_entity_poly.entity_id
_entity_poly.type
_entity_poly.pdbx_seq_one_letter_code
_entity_poly.pdbx_strand_id
1 'polypeptide(L)'
;MSSISSDKREFRSIVLGLKTLNPSWSASQIATFLQQSENPPSAKRHQLVTKIGRTLTRNTINDRQRSGRSISISTLVFQQQVKTSIRLKREASIRNVTANMNRHGIKCSTQTVYNTPRKLKLKWFKTKKSQKLTNQNKIKRIACAK
;
A
#
# COMPACT_ATOMS: atom_id res chain seq x y z
N MET A 1 -7.42 18.27 30.23
CA MET A 1 -7.53 19.13 29.03
C MET A 1 -6.68 18.50 27.94
N SER A 2 -7.33 17.92 26.94
CA SER A 2 -6.66 17.15 25.90
C SER A 2 -6.06 18.10 24.87
N SER A 3 -4.73 18.25 24.92
CA SER A 3 -3.96 18.79 23.79
C SER A 3 -4.37 18.02 22.54
N ILE A 4 -4.48 18.69 21.38
CA ILE A 4 -4.62 18.02 20.08
C ILE A 4 -3.28 17.32 19.81
N SER A 5 -3.10 16.20 20.51
CA SER A 5 -1.95 15.34 20.47
C SER A 5 -2.10 14.46 19.24
N SER A 6 -1.39 14.86 18.20
CA SER A 6 -0.46 13.97 17.48
C SER A 6 -0.99 12.75 16.74
N ASP A 7 -2.27 12.39 16.77
CA ASP A 7 -2.73 11.22 16.04
C ASP A 7 -3.15 11.59 14.59
N LYS A 8 -2.42 11.05 13.62
CA LYS A 8 -2.66 11.31 12.19
C LYS A 8 -4.07 10.93 11.76
N ARG A 9 -4.72 10.02 12.49
CA ARG A 9 -6.10 9.58 12.25
C ARG A 9 -7.12 10.61 12.70
N GLU A 10 -6.96 11.18 13.88
CA GLU A 10 -7.86 12.22 14.42
C GLU A 10 -7.85 13.47 13.55
N PHE A 11 -6.66 13.96 13.20
CA PHE A 11 -6.53 15.11 12.29
C PHE A 11 -7.24 14.88 10.95
N ARG A 12 -7.12 13.67 10.40
CA ARG A 12 -7.81 13.31 9.15
C ARG A 12 -9.33 13.29 9.32
N SER A 13 -9.81 12.71 10.40
CA SER A 13 -11.24 12.65 10.70
C SER A 13 -11.84 14.05 10.79
N ILE A 14 -11.18 14.96 11.52
CA ILE A 14 -11.60 16.36 11.65
C ILE A 14 -11.66 17.06 10.29
N VAL A 15 -10.59 16.96 9.49
CA VAL A 15 -10.53 17.61 8.16
C VAL A 15 -11.61 17.10 7.23
N LEU A 16 -11.86 15.78 7.21
CA LEU A 16 -12.91 15.20 6.38
C LEU A 16 -14.30 15.58 6.89
N GLY A 17 -14.52 15.60 8.21
CA GLY A 17 -15.77 16.07 8.81
C GLY A 17 -16.08 17.51 8.43
N LEU A 18 -15.10 18.42 8.54
CA LEU A 18 -15.27 19.82 8.11
C LEU A 18 -15.57 19.95 6.61
N LYS A 19 -14.98 19.08 5.79
CA LYS A 19 -15.24 19.05 4.34
C LYS A 19 -16.63 18.50 4.00
N THR A 20 -17.14 17.55 4.78
CA THR A 20 -18.52 17.04 4.63
C THR A 20 -19.53 18.12 5.04
N LEU A 21 -19.28 18.82 6.14
CA LEU A 21 -20.13 19.91 6.61
C LEU A 21 -20.10 21.11 5.66
N ASN A 22 -18.93 21.40 5.08
CA ASN A 22 -18.75 22.52 4.16
C ASN A 22 -18.02 22.07 2.88
N PRO A 23 -18.74 21.52 1.89
CA PRO A 23 -18.15 20.97 0.66
C PRO A 23 -17.40 22.00 -0.18
N SER A 24 -17.80 23.26 -0.14
CA SER A 24 -17.15 24.36 -0.87
C SER A 24 -15.81 24.79 -0.26
N TRP A 25 -15.52 24.40 0.99
CA TRP A 25 -14.33 24.89 1.68
C TRP A 25 -13.03 24.37 1.05
N SER A 26 -12.17 25.30 0.68
CA SER A 26 -10.80 25.03 0.27
C SER A 26 -9.91 24.66 1.47
N ALA A 27 -8.75 24.07 1.20
CA ALA A 27 -7.77 23.77 2.23
C ALA A 27 -7.32 25.01 3.02
N SER A 28 -7.33 26.19 2.37
CA SER A 28 -7.02 27.48 3.01
C SER A 28 -8.09 27.87 4.03
N GLN A 29 -9.36 27.74 3.66
CA GLN A 29 -10.48 28.06 4.56
C GLN A 29 -10.52 27.13 5.77
N ILE A 30 -10.30 25.83 5.57
CA ILE A 30 -10.21 24.86 6.67
C ILE A 30 -9.01 25.19 7.58
N ALA A 31 -7.86 25.61 7.02
CA ALA A 31 -6.70 25.98 7.82
C ALA A 31 -6.97 27.23 8.68
N THR A 32 -7.64 28.24 8.11
CA THR A 32 -8.03 29.46 8.85
C THR A 32 -8.99 29.11 9.97
N PHE A 33 -10.01 28.30 9.70
CA PHE A 33 -10.98 27.84 10.71
C PHE A 33 -10.28 27.12 11.87
N LEU A 34 -9.35 26.21 11.58
CA LEU A 34 -8.60 25.49 12.61
C LEU A 34 -7.70 26.42 13.44
N GLN A 35 -7.11 27.46 12.83
CA GLN A 35 -6.31 28.44 13.57
C GLN A 35 -7.14 29.40 14.44
N GLN A 36 -8.42 29.60 14.11
CA GLN A 36 -9.34 30.43 14.90
C GLN A 36 -10.11 29.62 15.95
N SER A 37 -9.96 28.31 15.97
CA SER A 37 -10.60 27.45 16.96
C SER A 37 -10.03 27.67 18.36
N GLU A 38 -10.79 27.35 19.40
CA GLU A 38 -10.37 27.46 20.81
C GLU A 38 -9.06 26.73 21.11
N ASN A 39 -8.74 25.69 20.33
CA ASN A 39 -7.52 24.91 20.46
C ASN A 39 -6.77 24.88 19.11
N PRO A 40 -6.06 25.96 18.75
CA PRO A 40 -5.41 26.03 17.46
C PRO A 40 -4.27 25.02 17.37
N PRO A 41 -4.06 24.38 16.21
CA PRO A 41 -2.90 23.54 15.99
C PRO A 41 -1.62 24.37 16.13
N SER A 42 -0.57 23.81 16.73
CA SER A 42 0.74 24.47 16.86
C SER A 42 1.45 24.74 15.51
N ALA A 43 0.99 24.11 14.43
CA ALA A 43 1.57 24.26 13.10
C ALA A 43 1.22 25.62 12.47
N LYS A 44 2.18 26.21 11.75
CA LYS A 44 1.97 27.45 10.99
C LYS A 44 0.91 27.25 9.91
N ARG A 45 0.15 28.30 9.57
CA ARG A 45 -0.95 28.25 8.59
C ARG A 45 -0.57 27.58 7.27
N HIS A 46 0.56 27.94 6.67
CA HIS A 46 1.02 27.34 5.41
C HIS A 46 1.28 25.82 5.51
N GLN A 47 1.76 25.36 6.67
CA GLN A 47 1.98 23.94 6.96
C GLN A 47 0.63 23.21 7.09
N LEU A 48 -0.35 23.85 7.74
CA LEU A 48 -1.73 23.34 7.83
C LEU A 48 -2.38 23.24 6.46
N VAL A 49 -2.32 24.28 5.63
CA VAL A 49 -2.87 24.27 4.25
C VAL A 49 -2.30 23.09 3.45
N THR A 50 -0.98 22.91 3.51
CA THR A 50 -0.29 21.80 2.83
C THR A 50 -0.76 20.44 3.37
N LYS A 51 -0.87 20.28 4.69
CA LYS A 51 -1.29 19.04 5.35
C LYS A 51 -2.77 18.70 5.06
N ILE A 52 -3.64 19.69 5.05
CA ILE A 52 -5.06 19.57 4.72
C ILE A 52 -5.23 19.23 3.25
N GLY A 53 -4.57 19.95 2.34
CA GLY A 53 -4.61 19.67 0.91
C GLY A 53 -4.21 18.23 0.60
N ARG A 54 -3.14 17.73 1.23
CA ARG A 54 -2.75 16.32 1.14
C ARG A 54 -3.79 15.35 1.70
N THR A 55 -4.49 15.73 2.77
CA THR A 55 -5.51 14.89 3.39
C THR A 55 -6.74 14.77 2.49
N LEU A 56 -7.15 15.87 1.85
CA LEU A 56 -8.28 15.93 0.94
C LEU A 56 -8.01 15.24 -0.40
N THR A 57 -6.78 15.30 -0.90
CA THR A 57 -6.38 14.69 -2.18
C THR A 57 -5.91 13.24 -2.02
N ARG A 58 -5.78 12.73 -0.79
CA ARG A 58 -5.30 11.36 -0.53
C ARG A 58 -6.21 10.32 -1.20
N ASN A 59 -5.62 9.36 -1.90
CA ASN A 59 -6.29 8.34 -2.70
C ASN A 59 -7.14 8.87 -3.88
N THR A 60 -6.97 10.14 -4.28
CA THR A 60 -7.58 10.67 -5.51
C THR A 60 -6.61 10.58 -6.69
N ILE A 61 -7.09 10.82 -7.91
CA ILE A 61 -6.25 10.90 -9.12
C ILE A 61 -5.13 11.94 -8.97
N ASN A 62 -5.36 12.96 -8.14
CA ASN A 62 -4.42 14.05 -7.86
C ASN A 62 -3.47 13.76 -6.68
N ASP A 63 -3.50 12.55 -6.09
CA ASP A 63 -2.59 12.15 -5.02
C ASP A 63 -1.16 11.98 -5.58
N ARG A 64 -0.35 13.05 -5.49
CA ARG A 64 1.04 13.06 -5.94
C ARG A 64 1.93 12.30 -4.95
N GLN A 65 2.86 11.52 -5.48
CA GLN A 65 3.76 10.69 -4.67
C GLN A 65 4.68 11.54 -3.78
N ARG A 66 4.90 11.06 -2.54
CA ARG A 66 5.69 11.76 -1.51
C ARG A 66 7.20 11.77 -1.78
N SER A 67 7.68 10.86 -2.60
CA SER A 67 9.00 10.76 -3.20
C SER A 67 8.79 10.09 -4.56
N GLY A 68 9.55 10.43 -5.60
CA GLY A 68 9.33 10.01 -7.00
C GLY A 68 9.36 8.49 -7.31
N ARG A 69 9.17 7.64 -6.29
CA ARG A 69 9.02 6.20 -6.40
C ARG A 69 7.55 5.85 -6.60
N SER A 70 7.26 5.18 -7.72
CA SER A 70 5.93 4.68 -8.07
C SER A 70 5.26 3.98 -6.87
N ILE A 71 4.27 4.62 -6.25
CA ILE A 71 3.43 3.95 -5.26
C ILE A 71 2.52 3.03 -6.06
N SER A 72 2.83 1.75 -6.05
CA SER A 72 1.87 0.71 -6.41
C SER A 72 0.69 0.82 -5.43
N ILE A 73 -0.39 1.44 -5.87
CA ILE A 73 -1.60 1.58 -5.08
C ILE A 73 -2.12 0.15 -4.86
N SER A 74 -2.14 -0.30 -3.61
CA SER A 74 -2.76 -1.57 -3.23
C SER A 74 -4.28 -1.40 -3.29
N THR A 75 -4.82 -1.24 -4.49
CA THR A 75 -6.28 -1.19 -4.72
C THR A 75 -6.91 -2.54 -4.39
N LEU A 76 -8.22 -2.54 -4.14
CA LEU A 76 -9.00 -3.75 -3.92
C LEU A 76 -8.87 -4.71 -5.13
N VAL A 77 -8.85 -4.16 -6.34
CA VAL A 77 -8.58 -4.87 -7.60
C VAL A 77 -7.19 -5.52 -7.56
N PHE A 78 -6.14 -4.78 -7.22
CA PHE A 78 -4.79 -5.32 -7.08
C PHE A 78 -4.72 -6.44 -6.04
N GLN A 79 -5.37 -6.29 -4.89
CA GLN A 79 -5.39 -7.33 -3.85
C GLN A 79 -6.10 -8.61 -4.29
N GLN A 80 -7.24 -8.49 -4.97
CA GLN A 80 -7.96 -9.63 -5.53
C GLN A 80 -7.12 -10.35 -6.59
N GLN A 81 -6.42 -9.60 -7.43
CA GLN A 81 -5.60 -10.14 -8.51
C GLN A 81 -4.28 -10.74 -8.01
N VAL A 82 -3.71 -10.20 -6.93
CA VAL A 82 -2.62 -10.83 -6.18
C VAL A 82 -3.11 -12.13 -5.54
N LYS A 83 -4.32 -12.15 -4.94
CA LYS A 83 -4.89 -13.35 -4.32
C LYS A 83 -5.12 -14.48 -5.34
N THR A 84 -5.59 -14.15 -6.55
CA THR A 84 -5.71 -15.13 -7.64
C THR A 84 -4.34 -15.57 -8.17
N SER A 85 -3.39 -14.64 -8.29
CA SER A 85 -2.05 -14.93 -8.83
C SER A 85 -1.14 -15.70 -7.88
N ILE A 86 -1.23 -15.46 -6.57
CA ILE A 86 -0.51 -16.20 -5.53
C ILE A 86 -1.07 -17.62 -5.37
N ARG A 87 -2.35 -17.82 -5.70
CA ARG A 87 -2.96 -19.15 -5.82
C ARG A 87 -2.47 -19.94 -7.04
N LEU A 88 -1.68 -19.34 -7.94
CA LEU A 88 -1.13 -20.04 -9.10
C LEU A 88 0.00 -21.01 -8.73
N LYS A 89 0.32 -21.82 -9.75
CA LYS A 89 0.95 -23.15 -9.75
C LYS A 89 2.19 -23.34 -8.87
N ARG A 90 2.44 -24.61 -8.52
CA ARG A 90 3.70 -25.12 -7.94
C ARG A 90 4.87 -24.43 -8.66
N GLU A 91 5.80 -23.81 -7.91
CA GLU A 91 6.99 -23.09 -8.43
C GLU A 91 6.76 -21.66 -8.96
N ALA A 92 5.62 -21.03 -8.67
CA ALA A 92 5.46 -19.59 -8.89
C ALA A 92 6.49 -18.79 -8.07
N SER A 93 7.17 -17.83 -8.72
CA SER A 93 8.09 -16.90 -8.08
C SER A 93 7.46 -15.51 -8.00
N ILE A 94 7.94 -14.67 -7.08
CA ILE A 94 7.51 -13.28 -6.97
C ILE A 94 7.73 -12.52 -8.27
N ARG A 95 8.81 -12.83 -9.00
CA ARG A 95 9.10 -12.23 -10.31
C ARG A 95 8.04 -12.63 -11.34
N ASN A 96 7.63 -13.89 -11.37
CA ASN A 96 6.60 -14.38 -12.29
C ASN A 96 5.23 -13.75 -11.98
N VAL A 97 4.88 -13.63 -10.70
CA VAL A 97 3.65 -12.94 -10.28
C VAL A 97 3.68 -11.49 -10.73
N THR A 98 4.80 -10.79 -10.51
CA THR A 98 4.97 -9.38 -10.92
C THR A 98 4.86 -9.22 -12.44
N ALA A 99 5.52 -10.08 -13.21
CA ALA A 99 5.45 -10.08 -14.68
C ALA A 99 4.01 -10.32 -15.17
N ASN A 100 3.28 -11.24 -14.53
CA ASN A 100 1.89 -11.51 -14.87
C ASN A 100 0.99 -10.30 -14.58
N MET A 101 1.14 -9.65 -13.42
CA MET A 101 0.39 -8.43 -13.09
C MET A 101 0.65 -7.31 -14.10
N ASN A 102 1.91 -7.11 -14.51
CA ASN A 102 2.25 -6.12 -15.51
C ASN A 102 1.64 -6.43 -16.89
N ARG A 103 1.56 -7.71 -17.30
CA ARG A 103 0.85 -8.12 -18.53
C ARG A 103 -0.64 -7.80 -18.50
N HIS A 104 -1.26 -7.84 -17.32
CA HIS A 104 -2.65 -7.44 -17.11
C HIS A 104 -2.85 -5.92 -16.91
N GLY A 105 -1.84 -5.10 -17.23
CA GLY A 105 -1.91 -3.64 -17.13
C GLY A 105 -1.77 -3.10 -15.70
N ILE A 106 -1.49 -3.96 -14.72
CA ILE A 106 -1.37 -3.56 -13.31
C ILE A 106 0.10 -3.33 -12.98
N LYS A 107 0.51 -2.05 -13.05
CA LYS A 107 1.88 -1.63 -12.68
C LYS A 107 2.14 -1.92 -11.20
N CYS A 108 3.04 -2.85 -10.92
CA CYS A 108 3.42 -3.19 -9.55
C CYS A 108 4.92 -3.49 -9.41
N SER A 109 5.43 -3.27 -8.20
CA SER A 109 6.82 -3.63 -7.85
C SER A 109 6.87 -5.00 -7.19
N THR A 110 8.01 -5.68 -7.30
CA THR A 110 8.28 -6.94 -6.60
C THR A 110 8.07 -6.82 -5.09
N GLN A 111 8.44 -5.69 -4.49
CA GLN A 111 8.24 -5.41 -3.07
C GLN A 111 6.76 -5.32 -2.69
N THR A 112 5.94 -4.79 -3.59
CA THR A 112 4.49 -4.67 -3.37
C THR A 112 3.82 -6.03 -3.44
N VAL A 113 4.17 -6.82 -4.46
CA VAL A 113 3.74 -8.20 -4.57
C VAL A 113 4.19 -8.98 -3.35
N TYR A 114 5.36 -8.66 -2.77
CA TYR A 114 5.85 -9.30 -1.57
C TYR A 114 5.02 -8.93 -0.32
N ASN A 115 4.73 -7.65 -0.11
CA ASN A 115 4.08 -7.18 1.12
C ASN A 115 2.58 -7.51 1.19
N THR A 116 1.92 -7.64 0.03
CA THR A 116 0.46 -7.84 -0.08
C THR A 116 -0.05 -9.15 0.56
N PRO A 117 0.49 -10.34 0.26
CA PRO A 117 0.07 -11.58 0.93
C PRO A 117 0.29 -11.57 2.44
N ARG A 118 1.36 -10.94 2.94
CA ARG A 118 1.58 -10.76 4.39
C ARG A 118 0.46 -9.96 5.04
N LYS A 119 0.04 -8.85 4.41
CA LYS A 119 -1.09 -8.03 4.88
C LYS A 119 -2.41 -8.80 4.86
N LEU A 120 -2.60 -9.65 3.85
CA LEU A 120 -3.80 -10.46 3.66
C LEU A 120 -3.76 -11.80 4.42
N LYS A 121 -2.72 -12.06 5.21
CA LYS A 121 -2.48 -13.34 5.90
C LYS A 121 -2.57 -14.58 4.98
N LEU A 122 -2.12 -14.44 3.74
CA LEU A 122 -2.13 -15.50 2.74
C LEU A 122 -0.83 -16.32 2.78
N LYS A 123 -0.96 -17.64 2.57
CA LYS A 123 0.20 -18.50 2.30
C LYS A 123 0.73 -18.21 0.89
N TRP A 124 2.06 -18.10 0.78
CA TRP A 124 2.74 -17.59 -0.39
C TRP A 124 2.72 -18.50 -1.60
N PHE A 125 3.09 -19.76 -1.42
CA PHE A 125 3.16 -20.71 -2.52
C PHE A 125 2.81 -22.09 -1.98
N LYS A 126 2.27 -22.95 -2.84
CA LYS A 126 2.19 -24.38 -2.52
C LYS A 126 3.62 -24.93 -2.51
N THR A 127 4.12 -25.29 -1.32
CA THR A 127 5.42 -25.94 -1.18
C THR A 127 5.39 -27.33 -1.80
N LYS A 128 6.44 -27.73 -2.52
CA LYS A 128 6.65 -29.15 -2.85
C LYS A 128 6.82 -29.88 -1.52
N LYS A 129 6.03 -30.92 -1.25
CA LYS A 129 6.41 -31.91 -0.24
C LYS A 129 7.81 -32.40 -0.61
N SER A 130 8.77 -32.27 0.29
CA SER A 130 10.12 -32.82 0.08
C SER A 130 9.97 -34.32 -0.13
N GLN A 131 10.29 -34.80 -1.33
CA GLN A 131 10.26 -36.21 -1.66
C GLN A 131 11.69 -36.72 -1.42
N LYS A 132 11.85 -37.71 -0.52
CA LYS A 132 13.16 -38.32 -0.27
C LYS A 132 13.71 -38.84 -1.60
N LEU A 133 14.92 -38.40 -1.96
CA LEU A 133 15.61 -38.91 -3.14
C LEU A 133 15.91 -40.40 -2.95
N THR A 134 15.46 -41.23 -3.89
CA THR A 134 15.89 -42.62 -3.98
C THR A 134 17.39 -42.69 -4.27
N ASN A 135 18.05 -43.79 -3.89
CA ASN A 135 19.50 -43.95 -4.11
C ASN A 135 19.87 -43.86 -5.60
N GLN A 136 19.04 -44.38 -6.50
CA GLN A 136 19.23 -44.24 -7.96
C GLN A 136 19.26 -42.77 -8.42
N ASN A 137 18.39 -41.92 -7.88
CA ASN A 137 18.36 -40.49 -8.23
C ASN A 137 19.56 -39.72 -7.69
N LYS A 138 20.16 -40.17 -6.58
CA LYS A 138 21.40 -39.61 -6.05
C LYS A 138 22.59 -39.95 -6.95
N ILE A 139 22.70 -41.21 -7.36
CA ILE A 139 23.77 -41.70 -8.25
C ILE A 139 23.72 -40.97 -9.61
N LYS A 140 22.54 -40.84 -10.21
CA LYS A 140 22.37 -40.12 -11.49
C LYS A 140 22.82 -38.66 -11.42
N ARG A 141 22.61 -37.97 -10.28
CA ARG A 141 23.07 -36.58 -10.11
C ARG A 141 24.59 -36.45 -10.04
N ILE A 142 25.27 -37.41 -9.40
CA ILE A 142 26.74 -37.43 -9.34
C ILE A 142 27.32 -37.70 -10.73
N ALA A 143 26.69 -38.58 -11.50
CA ALA A 143 27.12 -38.90 -12.86
C ALA A 143 26.96 -37.71 -13.84
N CYS A 144 25.87 -36.95 -13.75
CA CYS A 144 25.64 -35.78 -14.60
C CYS A 144 26.37 -34.49 -14.16
N ALA A 145 27.04 -34.49 -13.01
CA ALA A 145 27.82 -33.34 -12.53
C ALA A 145 29.30 -33.43 -12.90
N LYS A 146 29.72 -34.51 -13.56
CA LYS A 146 31.01 -34.66 -14.23
C LYS A 146 30.86 -34.28 -15.70
#